data_AF-A0A016WZH6-F1
#
_entry.id   AF-A0A016WZH6-F1
#
_cell.length_a   1.000
_cell.length_b   1.000
_cell.length_c   1.000
_cell.angle_alpha   90.00
_cell.angle_beta   90.00
_cell.angle_gamma   90.00
#
_symmetry.space_group_name_H-M   'P 1'
#
loop_
_entity.id
_entity.type
_entity.pdbx_description
1 polymer ?
#
loop_
_entity_poly.entity_id
_entity_poly.type
_entity_poly.pdbx_seq_one_letter_code
_entity_poly.pdbx_strand_id
1 'polypeptide(L)'
;MRDAPRIRLHLIIVVALNAYVPCKVTCGGHPMNQMKEIIAFAVFVTAVAANICTGGTGNWSTALALGVTDFAHGGVPLNNGVNCFDGCLATGVADQSFKVALMNSSAAYKEREFSKKADRLAQLRKMRDDDDDTNADTCIDPQLRADIRDALGSLEELSCKGIVDTLVSNLNRPGWAINCVDFDEFGYDAFFQDMNFCAYLVYSSSDVFDIRLGMIDYT
;
A
#
# COMPACT_ATOMS: atom_id res chain seq x y z
N MET A 1 -31.06 -14.71 -34.06
CA MET A 1 -29.65 -14.73 -33.63
C MET A 1 -29.48 -13.72 -32.50
N ARG A 2 -29.10 -14.24 -31.32
CA ARG A 2 -28.56 -13.61 -30.09
C ARG A 2 -28.84 -12.12 -29.84
N ASP A 3 -29.78 -11.86 -28.92
CA ASP A 3 -29.67 -10.75 -27.97
C ASP A 3 -29.33 -11.32 -26.60
N ALA A 4 -28.22 -10.84 -26.03
CA ALA A 4 -27.66 -11.24 -24.76
C ALA A 4 -28.28 -10.45 -23.60
N PRO A 5 -28.37 -11.01 -22.38
CA PRO A 5 -29.02 -10.35 -21.26
C PRO A 5 -28.10 -9.28 -20.65
N ARG A 6 -28.42 -8.00 -20.91
CA ARG A 6 -28.14 -6.90 -19.96
C ARG A 6 -29.00 -7.15 -18.72
N ILE A 7 -28.47 -6.81 -17.53
CA ILE A 7 -29.04 -7.03 -16.18
C ILE A 7 -28.48 -8.28 -15.48
N ARG A 8 -27.18 -8.25 -15.15
CA ARG A 8 -26.61 -8.99 -14.00
C ARG A 8 -25.36 -8.32 -13.37
N LEU A 9 -25.11 -7.04 -13.66
CA LEU A 9 -23.96 -6.31 -13.08
C LEU A 9 -24.33 -5.52 -11.81
N HIS A 10 -25.59 -5.11 -11.64
CA HIS A 10 -25.99 -4.23 -10.53
C HIS A 10 -26.10 -4.93 -9.16
N LEU A 11 -26.35 -6.24 -9.10
CA LEU A 11 -26.59 -6.91 -7.82
C LEU A 11 -25.29 -7.29 -7.08
N ILE A 12 -24.18 -7.44 -7.81
CA ILE A 12 -22.87 -7.78 -7.24
C ILE A 12 -22.22 -6.53 -6.62
N ILE A 13 -22.44 -5.35 -7.22
CA ILE A 13 -21.91 -4.07 -6.75
C ILE A 13 -22.52 -3.67 -5.38
N VAL A 14 -23.80 -3.95 -5.15
CA VAL A 14 -24.49 -3.56 -3.89
C VAL A 14 -24.04 -4.41 -2.69
N VAL A 15 -23.67 -5.68 -2.91
CA VAL A 15 -23.21 -6.56 -1.82
C VAL A 15 -21.78 -6.18 -1.37
N ALA A 16 -20.90 -5.81 -2.31
CA ALA A 16 -19.55 -5.34 -1.99
C ALA A 16 -19.55 -3.94 -1.34
N LEU A 17 -20.43 -3.04 -1.77
CA LEU A 17 -20.66 -1.75 -1.09
C LEU A 17 -21.14 -1.96 0.36
N ASN A 18 -22.02 -2.92 0.62
CA ASN A 18 -22.49 -3.22 1.98
C ASN A 18 -21.41 -3.84 2.90
N ALA A 19 -20.33 -4.39 2.35
CA ALA A 19 -19.20 -4.93 3.11
C ALA A 19 -18.03 -3.93 3.30
N TYR A 20 -18.03 -2.81 2.56
CA TYR A 20 -17.05 -1.71 2.73
C TYR A 20 -17.56 -0.58 3.65
N VAL A 21 -18.88 -0.37 3.68
CA VAL A 21 -19.56 0.49 4.67
C VAL A 21 -19.26 0.17 6.16
N PRO A 22 -18.95 -1.07 6.58
CA PRO A 22 -18.63 -1.40 7.98
C PRO A 22 -17.32 -0.83 8.51
N CYS A 23 -16.34 -0.43 7.68
CA CYS A 23 -15.12 0.20 8.22
C CYS A 23 -15.41 1.59 8.83
N LYS A 24 -16.41 2.32 8.30
CA LYS A 24 -16.90 3.56 8.94
C LYS A 24 -17.96 3.33 10.01
N VAL A 25 -18.58 2.15 10.08
CA VAL A 25 -19.69 1.86 10.98
C VAL A 25 -19.45 0.52 11.68
N THR A 26 -18.73 0.60 12.80
CA THR A 26 -18.62 -0.38 13.89
C THR A 26 -18.12 -1.77 13.51
N CYS A 27 -16.94 -2.11 14.07
CA CYS A 27 -16.48 -3.48 14.30
C CYS A 27 -17.60 -4.35 14.88
N GLY A 28 -18.16 -5.24 14.06
CA GLY A 28 -19.12 -6.27 14.45
C GLY A 28 -18.90 -7.51 13.59
N GLY A 29 -18.16 -8.48 14.11
CA GLY A 29 -17.59 -9.58 13.34
C GLY A 29 -18.60 -10.58 12.77
N HIS A 30 -18.32 -11.06 11.55
CA HIS A 30 -18.69 -12.38 11.01
C HIS A 30 -17.79 -12.76 9.81
N PRO A 31 -17.50 -14.06 9.55
CA PRO A 31 -16.49 -14.51 8.58
C PRO A 31 -17.05 -14.71 7.15
N MET A 32 -16.23 -14.47 6.11
CA MET A 32 -16.56 -14.64 4.67
C MET A 32 -15.84 -15.84 4.01
N ASN A 33 -16.50 -16.47 3.02
CA ASN A 33 -16.09 -17.71 2.32
C ASN A 33 -15.48 -17.44 0.92
N GLN A 34 -14.46 -18.23 0.53
CA GLN A 34 -13.22 -17.71 -0.06
C GLN A 34 -12.95 -17.82 -1.59
N MET A 35 -13.88 -18.13 -2.50
CA MET A 35 -13.44 -18.59 -3.85
C MET A 35 -14.11 -18.02 -5.11
N LYS A 36 -15.06 -17.08 -4.99
CA LYS A 36 -15.66 -16.39 -6.16
C LYS A 36 -15.37 -14.88 -6.20
N GLU A 37 -14.58 -14.39 -5.26
CA GLU A 37 -14.39 -12.97 -4.98
C GLU A 37 -13.26 -12.33 -5.79
N ILE A 38 -12.15 -13.03 -6.04
CA ILE A 38 -10.89 -12.44 -6.55
C ILE A 38 -11.06 -11.68 -7.89
N ILE A 39 -11.84 -12.21 -8.84
CA ILE A 39 -12.02 -11.57 -10.17
C ILE A 39 -12.98 -10.38 -10.13
N ALA A 40 -13.99 -10.42 -9.24
CA ALA A 40 -14.86 -9.26 -8.99
C ALA A 40 -14.15 -8.21 -8.12
N PHE A 41 -13.16 -8.63 -7.32
CA PHE A 41 -12.37 -7.78 -6.44
C PHE A 41 -11.36 -6.94 -7.22
N ALA A 42 -10.67 -7.46 -8.24
CA ALA A 42 -9.73 -6.65 -9.05
C ALA A 42 -10.41 -5.46 -9.76
N VAL A 43 -11.65 -5.64 -10.25
CA VAL A 43 -12.50 -4.56 -10.82
C VAL A 43 -13.03 -3.62 -9.71
N PHE A 44 -13.11 -4.10 -8.46
CA PHE A 44 -13.47 -3.32 -7.28
C PHE A 44 -12.28 -2.50 -6.76
N VAL A 45 -11.06 -3.05 -6.69
CA VAL A 45 -9.83 -2.35 -6.25
C VAL A 45 -9.60 -1.07 -7.07
N THR A 46 -9.73 -1.15 -8.39
CA THR A 46 -9.59 0.01 -9.28
C THR A 46 -10.68 1.07 -9.10
N ALA A 47 -11.90 0.67 -8.74
CA ALA A 47 -13.03 1.60 -8.53
C ALA A 47 -13.09 2.18 -7.10
N VAL A 48 -12.47 1.52 -6.12
CA VAL A 48 -12.62 1.79 -4.68
C VAL A 48 -11.45 2.58 -4.12
N ALA A 49 -10.22 2.28 -4.55
CA ALA A 49 -9.04 3.11 -4.29
C ALA A 49 -9.22 4.56 -4.80
N ALA A 50 -9.92 4.71 -5.93
CA ALA A 50 -10.26 6.02 -6.50
C ALA A 50 -11.32 6.81 -5.72
N ASN A 51 -11.93 6.26 -4.65
CA ASN A 51 -13.12 6.84 -4.04
C ASN A 51 -13.11 6.94 -2.50
N ILE A 52 -12.26 6.20 -1.79
CA ILE A 52 -12.19 6.29 -0.32
C ILE A 52 -11.19 7.34 0.14
N CYS A 53 -10.13 7.50 -0.64
CA CYS A 53 -8.86 8.06 -0.18
C CYS A 53 -8.34 9.20 -1.07
N THR A 54 -8.81 9.27 -2.32
CA THR A 54 -8.41 10.29 -3.30
C THR A 54 -9.52 11.31 -3.49
N GLY A 55 -9.33 12.54 -3.00
CA GLY A 55 -10.37 13.57 -2.95
C GLY A 55 -10.29 14.67 -4.02
N GLY A 56 -9.33 14.64 -4.94
CA GLY A 56 -9.11 15.78 -5.84
C GLY A 56 -8.05 15.58 -6.94
N THR A 57 -7.61 16.69 -7.51
CA THR A 57 -6.58 16.74 -8.57
C THR A 57 -5.17 16.47 -8.03
N GLY A 58 -4.25 16.13 -8.93
CA GLY A 58 -2.81 15.98 -8.67
C GLY A 58 -2.32 14.53 -8.75
N ASN A 59 -1.10 14.31 -8.27
CA ASN A 59 -0.38 13.04 -8.47
C ASN A 59 -0.58 12.12 -7.27
N TRP A 60 -1.57 11.24 -7.35
CA TRP A 60 -1.90 10.33 -6.25
C TRP A 60 -1.18 9.00 -6.40
N SER A 61 -0.58 8.56 -5.29
CA SER A 61 -0.04 7.23 -5.14
C SER A 61 -0.96 6.44 -4.21
N THR A 62 -1.41 5.24 -4.62
CA THR A 62 -2.40 4.44 -3.90
C THR A 62 -1.89 3.02 -3.67
N ALA A 63 -2.31 2.37 -2.59
CA ALA A 63 -2.11 0.93 -2.39
C ALA A 63 -3.24 0.31 -1.56
N LEU A 64 -3.54 -0.95 -1.87
CA LEU A 64 -4.48 -1.79 -1.15
C LEU A 64 -3.79 -3.09 -0.78
N ALA A 65 -3.95 -3.54 0.46
CA ALA A 65 -3.46 -4.81 0.94
C ALA A 65 -4.58 -5.64 1.59
N LEU A 66 -4.52 -6.95 1.42
CA LEU A 66 -5.41 -7.96 1.99
C LEU A 66 -4.60 -9.00 2.78
N GLY A 67 -5.23 -9.55 3.81
CA GLY A 67 -4.56 -10.38 4.81
C GLY A 67 -3.60 -9.57 5.67
N VAL A 68 -3.96 -8.31 5.98
CA VAL A 68 -3.13 -7.41 6.79
C VAL A 68 -3.02 -7.91 8.22
N THR A 69 -1.80 -8.06 8.69
CA THR A 69 -1.43 -8.59 10.01
C THR A 69 -0.86 -7.51 10.92
N ASP A 70 -0.26 -6.47 10.35
CA ASP A 70 0.26 -5.30 11.06
C ASP A 70 0.23 -4.07 10.14
N PHE A 71 0.05 -2.89 10.73
CA PHE A 71 0.12 -1.63 10.00
C PHE A 71 0.48 -0.44 10.89
N ALA A 72 1.07 0.58 10.30
CA ALA A 72 1.31 1.86 10.97
C ALA A 72 1.44 3.00 9.96
N HIS A 73 1.22 4.23 10.43
CA HIS A 73 1.45 5.45 9.67
C HIS A 73 2.16 6.49 10.54
N GLY A 74 2.87 7.42 9.92
CA GLY A 74 3.66 8.45 10.59
C GLY A 74 4.19 9.52 9.62
N GLY A 75 5.09 10.36 10.13
CA GLY A 75 5.56 11.54 9.42
C GLY A 75 4.57 12.68 9.55
N VAL A 76 3.99 13.14 8.44
CA VAL A 76 2.91 14.13 8.48
C VAL A 76 1.60 13.55 9.04
N PRO A 77 0.78 14.36 9.75
CA PRO A 77 -0.56 13.94 10.18
C PRO A 77 -1.46 13.57 8.99
N LEU A 78 -2.40 12.65 9.22
CA LEU A 78 -3.41 12.30 8.22
C LEU A 78 -4.35 13.48 7.96
N ASN A 79 -4.62 13.73 6.69
CA ASN A 79 -5.49 14.77 6.19
C ASN A 79 -6.07 14.31 4.85
N ASN A 80 -7.35 13.94 4.84
CA ASN A 80 -8.04 13.38 3.67
C ASN A 80 -7.94 14.23 2.38
N GLY A 81 -7.53 15.50 2.44
CA GLY A 81 -7.24 16.30 1.25
C GLY A 81 -5.93 15.95 0.54
N VAL A 82 -4.96 15.35 1.24
CA VAL A 82 -3.58 15.15 0.76
C VAL A 82 -2.97 13.80 1.12
N ASN A 83 -3.46 13.10 2.15
CA ASN A 83 -3.11 11.73 2.49
C ASN A 83 -4.20 11.03 3.31
N CYS A 84 -4.26 9.71 3.20
CA CYS A 84 -5.17 8.88 3.97
C CYS A 84 -4.50 7.54 4.28
N PHE A 85 -4.95 6.92 5.36
CA PHE A 85 -4.56 5.58 5.74
C PHE A 85 -5.72 4.96 6.52
N ASP A 86 -6.25 3.83 6.06
CA ASP A 86 -7.32 3.08 6.72
C ASP A 86 -6.92 1.60 6.78
N GLY A 87 -6.46 1.16 7.96
CA GLY A 87 -6.09 -0.22 8.25
C GLY A 87 -7.06 -0.86 9.23
N CYS A 88 -7.48 -2.10 8.97
CA CYS A 88 -8.37 -2.86 9.84
C CYS A 88 -7.91 -4.30 9.96
N LEU A 89 -7.34 -4.66 11.12
CA LEU A 89 -6.88 -6.03 11.41
C LEU A 89 -8.05 -7.03 11.46
N ALA A 90 -9.25 -6.59 11.82
CA ALA A 90 -10.43 -7.47 11.92
C ALA A 90 -10.92 -7.96 10.55
N THR A 91 -10.79 -7.11 9.52
CA THR A 91 -11.11 -7.48 8.13
C THR A 91 -9.87 -7.91 7.35
N GLY A 92 -8.68 -7.64 7.88
CA GLY A 92 -7.40 -7.92 7.23
C GLY A 92 -7.17 -7.03 6.00
N VAL A 93 -7.63 -5.77 6.02
CA VAL A 93 -7.52 -4.85 4.88
C VAL A 93 -6.78 -3.59 5.29
N ALA A 94 -5.93 -3.05 4.40
CA ALA A 94 -5.40 -1.70 4.51
C ALA A 94 -5.47 -0.98 3.17
N ASP A 95 -6.05 0.23 3.17
CA ASP A 95 -6.01 1.18 2.07
C ASP A 95 -5.15 2.37 2.47
N GLN A 96 -4.28 2.82 1.57
CA GLN A 96 -3.38 3.92 1.81
C GLN A 96 -3.15 4.73 0.54
N SER A 97 -3.25 6.05 0.67
CA SER A 97 -2.95 6.95 -0.44
C SER A 97 -2.32 8.23 0.05
N PHE A 98 -1.45 8.81 -0.78
CA PHE A 98 -1.02 10.19 -0.58
C PHE A 98 -0.75 10.89 -1.90
N LYS A 99 -1.05 12.18 -1.91
CA LYS A 99 -0.80 13.12 -2.99
C LYS A 99 0.68 13.50 -2.95
N VAL A 100 1.42 13.09 -3.97
CA VAL A 100 2.87 13.23 -4.04
C VAL A 100 3.24 14.53 -4.72
N ALA A 101 4.05 15.34 -4.05
CA ALA A 101 4.68 16.51 -4.63
C ALA A 101 5.84 16.05 -5.53
N LEU A 102 5.56 15.58 -6.74
CA LEU A 102 6.59 15.05 -7.65
C LEU A 102 7.71 16.05 -7.88
N MET A 103 8.96 15.59 -7.76
CA MET A 103 10.13 16.38 -8.13
C MET A 103 10.21 16.55 -9.65
N ASN A 104 9.85 15.49 -10.39
CA ASN A 104 9.73 15.49 -11.83
C ASN A 104 8.26 15.31 -12.24
N SER A 105 7.67 16.33 -12.86
CA SER A 105 6.28 16.28 -13.36
C SER A 105 6.04 15.21 -14.44
N SER A 106 7.11 14.65 -15.02
CA SER A 106 7.06 13.56 -16.00
C SER A 106 7.54 12.23 -15.43
N ALA A 107 7.59 12.08 -14.10
CA ALA A 107 7.90 10.82 -13.45
C ALA A 107 6.97 9.70 -13.93
N ALA A 108 7.52 8.51 -14.14
CA ALA A 108 6.74 7.37 -14.59
C ALA A 108 5.80 6.91 -13.47
N TYR A 109 4.51 6.77 -13.79
CA TYR A 109 3.53 6.12 -12.94
C TYR A 109 3.45 4.64 -13.31
N LYS A 110 3.57 3.77 -12.30
CA LYS A 110 3.57 2.31 -12.47
C LYS A 110 2.63 1.68 -11.47
N GLU A 111 2.14 0.51 -11.83
CA GLU A 111 1.29 -0.33 -11.01
C GLU A 111 1.94 -1.69 -10.84
N ARG A 112 1.79 -2.28 -9.66
CA ARG A 112 2.31 -3.59 -9.32
C ARG A 112 1.31 -4.34 -8.46
N GLU A 113 1.23 -5.64 -8.72
CA GLU A 113 0.51 -6.59 -7.89
C GLU A 113 1.51 -7.41 -7.09
N PHE A 114 1.18 -7.65 -5.83
CA PHE A 114 1.90 -8.53 -4.94
C PHE A 114 1.18 -9.85 -4.80
N SER A 115 1.90 -10.93 -5.07
CA SER A 115 1.48 -12.28 -4.72
C SER A 115 1.48 -12.47 -3.19
N LYS A 116 1.03 -13.65 -2.78
CA LYS A 116 1.06 -14.09 -1.37
C LYS A 116 2.44 -13.90 -0.76
N LYS A 117 2.48 -13.61 0.54
CA LYS A 117 3.74 -13.34 1.27
C LYS A 117 4.81 -14.39 1.04
N ALA A 118 4.46 -15.68 1.04
CA ALA A 118 5.41 -16.78 0.81
C ALA A 118 6.08 -16.70 -0.58
N ASP A 119 5.31 -16.39 -1.63
CA ASP A 119 5.83 -16.28 -2.99
C ASP A 119 6.71 -15.03 -3.13
N ARG A 120 6.27 -13.91 -2.55
CA ARG A 120 7.02 -12.66 -2.50
C ARG A 120 8.36 -12.83 -1.77
N LEU A 121 8.35 -13.51 -0.64
CA LEU A 121 9.54 -13.81 0.13
C LEU A 121 10.52 -14.71 -0.63
N ALA A 122 10.02 -15.70 -1.38
CA ALA A 122 10.85 -16.53 -2.25
C ALA A 122 11.51 -15.72 -3.38
N GLN A 123 10.77 -14.78 -3.99
CA GLN A 123 11.30 -13.87 -5.01
C GLN A 123 12.38 -12.93 -4.43
N LEU A 124 12.12 -12.32 -3.28
CA LEU A 124 13.07 -11.41 -2.62
C LEU A 124 14.36 -12.13 -2.20
N ARG A 125 14.26 -13.36 -1.70
CA ARG A 125 15.43 -14.19 -1.40
C ARG A 125 16.26 -14.48 -2.64
N LYS A 126 15.61 -14.79 -3.77
CA LYS A 126 16.31 -15.03 -5.04
C LYS A 126 17.07 -13.78 -5.50
N MET A 127 16.41 -12.61 -5.51
CA MET A 127 17.05 -11.35 -5.90
C MET A 127 18.26 -11.00 -5.02
N ARG A 128 18.15 -11.23 -3.71
CA ARG A 128 19.28 -11.08 -2.78
C ARG A 128 20.46 -11.99 -3.13
N ASP A 129 20.19 -13.24 -3.47
CA ASP A 129 21.23 -14.21 -3.83
C ASP A 129 21.92 -13.83 -5.16
N ASP A 130 21.24 -13.05 -6.00
CA ASP A 130 21.74 -12.50 -7.27
C ASP A 130 22.42 -11.10 -7.09
N ASP A 131 22.53 -10.58 -5.86
CA ASP A 131 23.04 -9.22 -5.51
C ASP A 131 22.25 -8.05 -6.13
N ASP A 132 20.96 -8.28 -6.43
CA ASP A 132 20.06 -7.27 -6.95
C ASP A 132 19.44 -6.42 -5.81
N ASP A 133 19.47 -5.09 -5.96
CA ASP A 133 18.74 -4.17 -5.08
C ASP A 133 17.24 -4.24 -5.39
N THR A 134 16.51 -4.99 -4.56
CA THR A 134 15.07 -5.25 -4.70
C THR A 134 14.19 -4.00 -4.73
N ASN A 135 14.73 -2.85 -4.30
CA ASN A 135 13.99 -1.60 -4.17
C ASN A 135 14.40 -0.54 -5.21
N ALA A 136 15.39 -0.81 -6.07
CA ALA A 136 15.93 0.18 -7.00
C ALA A 136 14.90 0.74 -7.99
N ASP A 137 13.93 -0.08 -8.40
CA ASP A 137 12.88 0.32 -9.35
C ASP A 137 11.74 1.11 -8.70
N THR A 138 11.45 0.86 -7.43
CA THR A 138 10.27 1.40 -6.72
C THR A 138 10.60 2.50 -5.71
N CYS A 139 11.88 2.68 -5.40
CA CYS A 139 12.41 3.75 -4.59
C CYS A 139 13.70 4.26 -5.23
N ILE A 140 13.60 5.12 -6.25
CA ILE A 140 14.72 5.39 -7.16
C ILE A 140 15.89 6.16 -6.53
N ASP A 141 15.67 6.86 -5.41
CA ASP A 141 16.70 7.61 -4.68
C ASP A 141 17.66 6.65 -3.94
N PRO A 142 18.91 6.44 -4.42
CA PRO A 142 19.83 5.50 -3.79
C PRO A 142 20.28 5.97 -2.40
N GLN A 143 20.32 7.28 -2.13
CA GLN A 143 20.67 7.80 -0.81
C GLN A 143 19.55 7.50 0.18
N LEU A 144 18.29 7.76 -0.19
CA LEU A 144 17.14 7.40 0.65
C LEU A 144 17.10 5.89 0.92
N ARG A 145 17.37 5.04 -0.08
CA ARG A 145 17.44 3.58 0.12
C ARG A 145 18.54 3.19 1.12
N ALA A 146 19.70 3.86 1.07
CA ALA A 146 20.77 3.63 2.02
C ALA A 146 20.37 4.09 3.43
N ASP A 147 19.81 5.29 3.57
CA ASP A 147 19.37 5.84 4.85
C ASP A 147 18.29 4.96 5.51
N ILE A 148 17.33 4.45 4.73
CA ILE A 148 16.31 3.50 5.21
C ILE A 148 16.96 2.22 5.74
N ARG A 149 17.86 1.62 4.96
CA ARG A 149 18.54 0.38 5.34
C ARG A 149 19.35 0.57 6.62
N ASP A 150 20.10 1.67 6.72
CA ASP A 150 20.95 1.96 7.87
C ASP A 150 20.11 2.24 9.12
N ALA A 151 19.00 2.98 8.99
CA ALA A 151 18.07 3.23 10.10
C ALA A 151 17.43 1.93 10.62
N LEU A 152 16.94 1.08 9.73
CA LEU A 152 16.24 -0.15 10.09
C LEU A 152 17.19 -1.28 10.52
N GLY A 153 18.47 -1.24 10.14
CA GLY A 153 19.48 -2.21 10.58
C GLY A 153 19.72 -2.22 12.09
N SER A 154 19.23 -1.20 12.81
CA SER A 154 19.30 -1.11 14.28
C SER A 154 18.11 -1.77 15.02
N LEU A 155 17.07 -2.20 14.30
CA LEU A 155 15.89 -2.82 14.91
C LEU A 155 16.13 -4.28 15.27
N GLU A 156 15.91 -4.64 16.54
CA GLU A 156 15.98 -6.02 17.02
C GLU A 156 14.83 -6.88 16.46
N GLU A 157 13.65 -6.28 16.33
CA GLU A 157 12.45 -6.93 15.79
C GLU A 157 11.69 -5.95 14.87
N LEU A 158 11.24 -6.45 13.73
CA LEU A 158 10.47 -5.66 12.77
C LEU A 158 8.98 -5.73 13.10
N SER A 159 8.39 -4.56 13.32
CA SER A 159 6.94 -4.32 13.31
C SER A 159 6.68 -3.04 12.54
N CYS A 160 5.50 -2.86 11.97
CA CYS A 160 5.19 -1.64 11.25
C CYS A 160 5.28 -0.40 12.13
N LYS A 161 4.87 -0.50 13.40
CA LYS A 161 5.06 0.60 14.36
C LYS A 161 6.53 0.92 14.58
N GLY A 162 7.36 -0.09 14.85
CA GLY A 162 8.80 0.10 15.07
C GLY A 162 9.51 0.66 13.85
N ILE A 163 9.16 0.17 12.65
CA ILE A 163 9.65 0.68 11.37
C ILE A 163 9.29 2.16 11.21
N VAL A 164 8.01 2.51 11.33
CA VAL A 164 7.55 3.90 11.14
C VAL A 164 8.22 4.84 12.14
N ASP A 165 8.22 4.50 13.43
CA ASP A 165 8.83 5.34 14.48
C ASP A 165 10.34 5.56 14.22
N THR A 166 11.02 4.52 13.75
CA THR A 166 12.46 4.59 13.41
C THR A 166 12.70 5.47 12.21
N LEU A 167 11.94 5.32 11.13
CA LEU A 167 12.11 6.13 9.92
C LEU A 167 11.77 7.61 10.17
N VAL A 168 10.71 7.88 10.92
CA VAL A 168 10.32 9.25 11.30
C VAL A 168 11.42 9.94 12.11
N SER A 169 12.06 9.22 13.04
CA SER A 169 13.10 9.78 13.90
C SER A 169 14.47 9.93 13.21
N ASN A 170 14.78 9.11 12.20
CA ASN A 170 16.12 9.06 11.61
C ASN A 170 16.25 9.75 10.25
N LEU A 171 15.22 9.74 9.40
CA LEU A 171 15.39 10.19 8.00
C LEU A 171 15.40 11.71 7.81
N ASN A 172 15.00 12.51 8.82
CA ASN A 172 14.88 13.97 8.74
C ASN A 172 14.19 14.46 7.44
N ARG A 173 13.02 13.89 7.14
CA ARG A 173 12.21 14.20 5.94
C ARG A 173 10.93 14.96 6.33
N PRO A 174 11.01 16.26 6.68
CA PRO A 174 9.81 17.04 6.99
C PRO A 174 8.90 17.14 5.77
N GLY A 175 7.58 17.04 5.98
CA GLY A 175 6.59 17.05 4.91
C GLY A 175 6.34 15.69 4.25
N TRP A 176 7.04 14.64 4.67
CA TRP A 176 6.82 13.29 4.16
C TRP A 176 5.81 12.50 5.00
N ALA A 177 4.92 11.77 4.34
CA ALA A 177 4.15 10.69 4.98
C ALA A 177 4.96 9.39 4.90
N ILE A 178 4.79 8.54 5.92
CA ILE A 178 5.42 7.22 6.00
C ILE A 178 4.36 6.23 6.45
N ASN A 179 4.09 5.23 5.63
CA ASN A 179 3.15 4.16 5.92
C ASN A 179 3.86 2.82 5.86
N CYS A 180 3.44 1.88 6.69
CA CYS A 180 3.88 0.50 6.65
C CYS A 180 2.68 -0.44 6.72
N VAL A 181 2.70 -1.49 5.91
CA VAL A 181 1.76 -2.61 5.98
C VAL A 181 2.50 -3.93 5.91
N ASP A 182 2.17 -4.85 6.81
CA ASP A 182 2.48 -6.27 6.67
C ASP A 182 1.22 -7.03 6.27
N PHE A 183 1.31 -7.87 5.23
CA PHE A 183 0.16 -8.58 4.69
C PHE A 183 0.52 -9.92 4.06
N ASP A 184 -0.40 -10.87 4.18
CA ASP A 184 -0.19 -12.28 3.82
C ASP A 184 -0.75 -12.66 2.44
N GLU A 185 -1.86 -12.07 2.02
CA GLU A 185 -2.66 -12.62 0.92
C GLU A 185 -2.40 -11.95 -0.43
N PHE A 186 -2.64 -10.65 -0.50
CA PHE A 186 -2.61 -9.90 -1.76
C PHE A 186 -2.28 -8.44 -1.49
N GLY A 187 -1.55 -7.82 -2.40
CA GLY A 187 -1.35 -6.39 -2.40
C GLY A 187 -1.43 -5.85 -3.82
N TYR A 188 -1.86 -4.61 -3.95
CA TYR A 188 -1.80 -3.85 -5.17
C TYR A 188 -1.29 -2.47 -4.83
N ASP A 189 -0.33 -1.98 -5.60
CA ASP A 189 0.19 -0.66 -5.38
C ASP A 189 0.45 0.07 -6.69
N ALA A 190 0.17 1.36 -6.66
CA ALA A 190 0.58 2.28 -7.70
C ALA A 190 1.60 3.24 -7.11
N PHE A 191 2.64 3.53 -7.87
CA PHE A 191 3.79 4.29 -7.43
C PHE A 191 4.39 5.15 -8.54
N PHE A 192 5.12 6.18 -8.13
CA PHE A 192 5.90 7.02 -9.03
C PHE A 192 7.38 6.66 -8.95
N GLN A 193 8.05 6.59 -10.09
CA GLN A 193 9.51 6.57 -10.15
C GLN A 193 10.03 8.01 -10.05
N ASP A 194 10.01 8.55 -8.83
CA ASP A 194 10.38 9.93 -8.51
C ASP A 194 11.18 10.01 -7.21
N MET A 195 12.03 11.03 -7.05
CA MET A 195 12.84 11.21 -5.84
C MET A 195 12.02 11.63 -4.62
N ASN A 196 10.80 12.14 -4.81
CA ASN A 196 9.86 12.49 -3.74
C ASN A 196 8.88 11.34 -3.40
N PHE A 197 9.11 10.13 -3.93
CA PHE A 197 8.35 8.93 -3.60
C PHE A 197 9.26 7.71 -3.44
N CYS A 198 8.92 6.83 -2.52
CA CYS A 198 9.66 5.59 -2.28
C CYS A 198 8.69 4.50 -1.82
N ALA A 199 8.49 3.47 -2.64
CA ALA A 199 7.93 2.20 -2.20
C ALA A 199 9.09 1.23 -1.94
N TYR A 200 9.22 0.78 -0.70
CA TYR A 200 10.36 0.06 -0.18
C TYR A 200 9.89 -1.20 0.55
N LEU A 201 10.36 -2.35 0.10
CA LEU A 201 10.14 -3.63 0.76
C LEU A 201 11.27 -3.90 1.74
N VAL A 202 10.89 -4.18 2.99
CA VAL A 202 11.77 -4.77 4.01
C VAL A 202 11.30 -6.19 4.26
N TYR A 203 12.22 -7.13 4.38
CA TYR A 203 11.87 -8.51 4.66
C TYR A 203 12.77 -9.13 5.72
N SER A 204 12.19 -10.04 6.49
CA SER A 204 12.86 -10.86 7.49
C SER A 204 12.93 -12.32 7.02
N SER A 205 13.21 -13.25 7.94
CA SER A 205 13.08 -14.68 7.65
C SER A 205 11.65 -15.12 7.33
N SER A 206 10.64 -14.42 7.84
CA SER A 206 9.22 -14.81 7.73
C SER A 206 8.33 -13.75 7.09
N ASP A 207 8.71 -12.48 7.19
CA ASP A 207 7.79 -11.37 6.93
C ASP A 207 8.29 -10.46 5.83
N VAL A 208 7.36 -9.74 5.20
CA VAL A 208 7.63 -8.76 4.16
C VAL A 208 6.75 -7.54 4.41
N PHE A 209 7.37 -6.46 4.85
CA PHE A 209 6.75 -5.17 5.11
C PHE A 209 6.82 -4.31 3.86
N ASP A 210 5.68 -3.80 3.42
CA ASP A 210 5.57 -2.78 2.39
C ASP A 210 5.58 -1.39 3.04
N ILE A 211 6.66 -0.65 2.82
CA ILE A 211 6.86 0.69 3.35
C ILE A 211 6.69 1.70 2.22
N ARG A 212 5.84 2.69 2.41
CA ARG A 212 5.60 3.75 1.44
C ARG A 212 5.90 5.10 2.06
N LEU A 213 6.84 5.82 1.45
CA LEU A 213 7.23 7.16 1.84
C LEU A 213 6.97 8.12 0.69
N GLY A 214 6.47 9.32 0.97
CA GLY A 214 6.48 10.37 -0.04
C GLY A 214 6.23 11.76 0.49
N MET A 215 6.78 12.73 -0.22
CA MET A 215 6.59 14.16 0.05
C MET A 215 5.15 14.55 -0.27
N ILE A 216 4.46 15.12 0.70
CA ILE A 216 3.07 15.51 0.53
C ILE A 216 2.95 16.80 -0.27
N ASP A 217 2.08 16.77 -1.27
CA ASP A 217 1.62 17.94 -1.99
C ASP A 217 0.41 18.56 -1.28
N TYR A 218 0.59 19.79 -0.80
CA TYR A 218 -0.47 20.58 -0.15
C TYR A 218 -1.17 21.56 -1.10
N THR A 219 -0.79 21.58 -2.39
CA THR A 219 -1.34 22.51 -3.39
C THR A 219 -2.63 22.03 -4.04
#